data_AF-A0AAW0D387-F1
#
_entry.id   AF-A0AAW0D387-F1
#
_cell.length_a   1.000
_cell.length_b   1.000
_cell.length_c   1.000
_cell.angle_alpha   90.00
_cell.angle_beta   90.00
_cell.angle_gamma   90.00
#
_symmetry.space_group_name_H-M   'P 1'
#
loop_
_entity.id
_entity.type
_entity.pdbx_description
1 polymer ?
#
loop_
_entity_poly.entity_id
_entity_poly.type
_entity_poly.pdbx_seq_one_letter_code
_entity_poly.pdbx_strand_id
1 'polypeptide(L)'
;MITAAKKFHLTFTALSISKEIQLQMPVWNHLAMTDANLERIRKKKNTSCLRQNHRVKTVLDILQIAHRTSTNYRRPHILNPSGVGRKNCGCPPCQRDRNEFHCRNPGECIETAKLILQCIPPKWNPEVENLDHCDTLALTEEEQLANKGVGDDKTLTFDPDYRLTDMSHGFRIFASDDYLQQTAAKRYGSLLTNGDELEAQIHARVSKPGQANSEMTALIHLRQPNQVDQTLALRLSFTEWDLYPSFNTALLGGLLHIISSTPLNTPLKVFTTSDFLGKTFVKNRCDIEKHPLEPNFRLVQTVISRLNERTARTRFTQSKVTDAFLLQHLPPHTILLDAASDLMFSLPGIRLKAGNQRLFTKVIMDIKGKLRPPRKSTTCNLERIRCSLGDEFKFYPSDSAIWRSMRCTDINRLTRNFLWKCVHETFHVGLFWDKVNNFEHFGECSLCRVPETMEHILLDCNSPSVHTIWQLAEFIWSQRYRDWPSLNWGLLLGCSLSKFKSNRGKAIRGKNRFFTIIVSSSMQLIWTLRNERVLERKPTTTTEARNRWLAVINAALTRDRILANKARFGKFSRNKRLVLETWSGVLHNEEALPEDWICAKEVLVGIRPAARNNGVG
;
A
#
# COMPACT_ATOMS: atom_id res chain seq x y z
N MET A 1 -19.05 -3.45 -19.59
CA MET A 1 -18.96 -3.73 -18.13
C MET A 1 -18.48 -5.16 -17.85
N ILE A 2 -19.16 -6.20 -18.37
CA ILE A 2 -18.82 -7.62 -18.13
C ILE A 2 -17.39 -7.96 -18.55
N THR A 3 -16.91 -7.48 -19.70
CA THR A 3 -15.53 -7.71 -20.15
C THR A 3 -14.49 -7.17 -19.17
N ALA A 4 -14.76 -6.01 -18.55
CA ALA A 4 -13.87 -5.42 -17.57
C ALA A 4 -13.91 -6.20 -16.24
N ALA A 5 -15.10 -6.65 -15.82
CA ALA A 5 -15.26 -7.51 -14.65
C ALA A 5 -14.47 -8.82 -14.79
N LYS A 6 -14.54 -9.48 -15.95
CA LYS A 6 -13.73 -10.67 -16.26
C LYS A 6 -12.23 -10.36 -16.28
N LYS A 7 -11.83 -9.27 -16.96
CA LYS A 7 -10.41 -8.88 -17.10
C LYS A 7 -9.70 -8.63 -15.77
N PHE A 8 -10.42 -8.15 -14.75
CA PHE A 8 -9.84 -7.82 -13.45
C PHE A 8 -10.30 -8.78 -12.34
N HIS A 9 -10.87 -9.93 -12.71
CA HIS A 9 -11.35 -10.96 -11.78
C HIS A 9 -12.24 -10.38 -10.68
N LEU A 10 -13.33 -9.73 -11.09
CA LEU A 10 -14.39 -9.33 -10.17
C LEU A 10 -15.13 -10.59 -9.70
N THR A 11 -15.04 -10.87 -8.41
CA THR A 11 -15.69 -12.00 -7.76
C THR A 11 -16.57 -11.52 -6.61
N PHE A 12 -17.45 -12.40 -6.14
CA PHE A 12 -18.18 -12.17 -4.90
C PHE A 12 -17.71 -13.21 -3.88
N THR A 13 -17.08 -12.74 -2.81
CA THR A 13 -16.41 -13.57 -1.80
C THR A 13 -16.75 -13.07 -0.41
N ALA A 14 -17.10 -14.01 0.48
CA ALA A 14 -17.36 -13.77 1.88
C ALA A 14 -16.87 -14.99 2.70
N LEU A 15 -16.47 -14.79 3.96
CA LEU A 15 -16.11 -15.91 4.84
C LEU A 15 -17.36 -16.63 5.36
N SER A 16 -18.34 -15.84 5.81
CA SER A 16 -19.70 -16.27 6.19
C SER A 16 -20.71 -15.24 5.70
N ILE A 17 -21.97 -15.64 5.55
CA ILE A 17 -23.04 -14.84 4.95
C ILE A 17 -24.21 -14.79 5.92
N SER A 18 -24.78 -13.60 6.17
CA SER A 18 -25.98 -13.49 7.00
C SER A 18 -27.19 -14.16 6.33
N LYS A 19 -28.13 -14.65 7.15
CA LYS A 19 -29.37 -15.26 6.66
C LYS A 19 -30.18 -14.28 5.78
N GLU A 20 -30.14 -12.99 6.10
CA GLU A 20 -30.78 -11.93 5.32
C GLU A 20 -30.25 -11.87 3.88
N ILE A 21 -28.92 -11.92 3.70
CA ILE A 21 -28.33 -11.93 2.36
C ILE A 21 -28.66 -13.23 1.64
N GLN A 22 -28.53 -14.39 2.30
CA GLN A 22 -28.87 -15.69 1.69
C GLN A 22 -30.28 -15.69 1.11
N LEU A 23 -31.26 -15.15 1.84
CA LEU A 23 -32.66 -15.04 1.42
C LEU A 23 -32.87 -14.12 0.21
N GLN A 24 -32.06 -13.05 0.09
CA GLN A 24 -32.13 -12.09 -1.02
C GLN A 24 -31.46 -12.58 -2.31
N MET A 25 -30.70 -13.69 -2.26
CA MET A 25 -29.94 -14.17 -3.42
C MET A 25 -30.87 -14.57 -4.58
N PRO A 26 -30.50 -14.27 -5.84
CA PRO A 26 -31.25 -14.71 -7.00
C PRO A 26 -31.12 -16.23 -7.19
N VAL A 27 -32.24 -16.92 -7.39
CA VAL A 27 -32.25 -18.40 -7.53
C VAL A 27 -31.79 -18.84 -8.91
N TRP A 28 -32.28 -18.20 -9.97
CA TRP A 28 -32.08 -18.72 -11.33
C TRP A 28 -30.67 -18.51 -11.88
N ASN A 29 -29.95 -17.50 -11.36
CA ASN A 29 -28.58 -17.15 -11.71
C ASN A 29 -27.73 -17.07 -10.43
N HIS A 30 -27.89 -18.06 -9.55
CA HIS A 30 -27.22 -18.06 -8.25
C HIS A 30 -25.70 -18.20 -8.44
N LEU A 31 -24.93 -17.26 -7.88
CA LEU A 31 -23.48 -17.16 -8.07
C LEU A 31 -22.70 -18.40 -7.61
N ALA A 32 -23.21 -19.10 -6.60
CA ALA A 32 -22.55 -20.26 -6.01
C ALA A 32 -22.96 -21.62 -6.62
N MET A 33 -24.00 -21.68 -7.46
CA MET A 33 -24.43 -22.95 -8.04
C MET A 33 -23.52 -23.36 -9.18
N THR A 34 -23.16 -24.64 -9.22
CA THR A 34 -22.40 -25.22 -10.34
C THR A 34 -23.27 -25.32 -11.60
N ASP A 35 -22.65 -25.32 -12.78
CA ASP A 35 -23.36 -25.48 -14.05
C ASP A 35 -24.18 -26.79 -14.08
N ALA A 36 -23.66 -27.87 -13.48
CA ALA A 36 -24.38 -29.13 -13.35
C ALA A 36 -25.67 -29.00 -12.54
N ASN A 37 -25.65 -28.26 -11.43
CA ASN A 37 -26.83 -28.01 -10.60
C ASN A 37 -27.84 -27.10 -11.33
N LEU A 38 -27.37 -26.07 -12.03
CA LEU A 38 -28.23 -25.21 -12.85
C LEU A 38 -28.93 -26.00 -13.97
N GLU A 39 -28.20 -26.89 -14.65
CA GLU A 39 -28.77 -27.78 -15.66
C GLU A 39 -29.77 -28.79 -15.07
N ARG A 40 -29.48 -29.34 -13.88
CA ARG A 40 -30.41 -30.21 -13.15
C ARG A 40 -31.74 -29.51 -12.85
N ILE A 41 -31.69 -28.23 -12.47
CA ILE A 41 -32.88 -27.41 -12.25
C ILE A 41 -33.60 -27.19 -13.59
N ARG A 42 -32.91 -26.71 -14.64
CA ARG A 42 -33.50 -26.40 -15.94
C ARG A 42 -34.25 -27.58 -16.59
N LYS A 43 -33.78 -28.82 -16.38
CA LYS A 43 -34.42 -30.03 -16.92
C LYS A 43 -35.80 -30.35 -16.28
N LYS A 44 -36.12 -29.78 -15.12
CA LYS A 44 -37.40 -30.04 -14.45
C LYS A 44 -38.52 -29.21 -15.08
N LYS A 45 -39.56 -29.89 -15.57
CA LYS A 45 -40.72 -29.29 -16.29
C LYS A 45 -41.40 -28.16 -15.51
N ASN A 46 -41.42 -28.22 -14.17
CA ASN A 46 -42.15 -27.28 -13.33
C ASN A 46 -41.36 -26.02 -12.98
N THR A 47 -40.10 -25.92 -13.40
CA THR A 47 -39.31 -24.69 -13.23
C THR A 47 -39.85 -23.52 -14.04
N SER A 48 -40.44 -23.78 -15.22
CA SER A 48 -41.12 -22.75 -16.01
C SER A 48 -42.32 -22.18 -15.25
N CYS A 49 -43.10 -23.05 -14.58
CA CYS A 49 -44.22 -22.66 -13.72
C CYS A 49 -43.74 -21.83 -12.53
N LEU A 50 -42.70 -22.26 -11.82
CA LEU A 50 -42.11 -21.47 -10.72
C LEU A 50 -41.62 -20.09 -11.19
N ARG A 51 -41.00 -20.01 -12.36
CA ARG A 51 -40.45 -18.76 -12.90
C ARG A 51 -41.51 -17.80 -13.46
N GLN A 52 -42.48 -18.31 -14.21
CA GLN A 52 -43.45 -17.49 -14.95
C GLN A 52 -44.73 -17.23 -14.15
N ASN A 53 -45.28 -18.28 -13.55
CA ASN A 53 -46.57 -18.22 -12.86
C ASN A 53 -46.41 -17.79 -11.42
N HIS A 54 -45.54 -18.47 -10.66
CA HIS A 54 -45.25 -18.09 -9.26
C HIS A 54 -44.30 -16.88 -9.15
N ARG A 55 -43.72 -16.43 -10.28
CA ARG A 55 -42.82 -15.26 -10.36
C ARG A 55 -41.66 -15.30 -9.36
N VAL A 56 -41.17 -16.50 -9.05
CA VAL A 56 -40.04 -16.71 -8.14
C VAL A 56 -38.81 -15.96 -8.66
N LYS A 57 -38.15 -15.19 -7.79
CA LYS A 57 -36.91 -14.49 -8.10
C LYS A 57 -35.79 -14.82 -7.12
N THR A 58 -36.14 -14.97 -5.85
CA THR A 58 -35.19 -15.04 -4.73
C THR A 58 -35.24 -16.38 -4.00
N VAL A 59 -34.21 -16.65 -3.18
CA VAL A 59 -34.17 -17.85 -2.33
C VAL A 59 -35.32 -17.83 -1.32
N LEU A 60 -35.69 -16.66 -0.81
CA LEU A 60 -36.87 -16.49 0.05
C LEU A 60 -38.15 -17.01 -0.60
N ASP A 61 -38.40 -16.66 -1.87
CA ASP A 61 -39.60 -17.10 -2.60
C ASP A 61 -39.65 -18.64 -2.71
N ILE A 62 -38.50 -19.27 -3.01
CA ILE A 62 -38.39 -20.72 -3.06
C ILE A 62 -38.63 -21.34 -1.68
N LEU A 63 -38.04 -20.77 -0.62
CA LEU A 63 -38.18 -21.26 0.75
C LEU A 63 -39.63 -21.23 1.21
N GLN A 64 -40.36 -20.15 0.92
CA GLN A 64 -41.79 -20.02 1.21
C GLN A 64 -42.66 -21.05 0.45
N ILE A 65 -42.23 -21.48 -0.73
CA ILE A 65 -42.91 -22.53 -1.50
C ILE A 65 -42.55 -23.92 -0.96
N ALA A 66 -41.28 -24.18 -0.65
CA ALA A 66 -40.77 -25.48 -0.21
C ALA A 66 -41.29 -25.89 1.18
N HIS A 67 -41.32 -24.97 2.14
CA HIS A 67 -41.79 -25.19 3.52
C HIS A 67 -43.25 -24.86 3.75
N ARG A 68 -44.02 -24.79 2.67
CA ARG A 68 -45.41 -24.36 2.76
C ARG A 68 -46.25 -25.38 3.52
N THR A 69 -46.78 -25.00 4.66
CA THR A 69 -47.68 -25.83 5.48
C THR A 69 -49.12 -25.33 5.41
N SER A 70 -50.09 -26.24 5.58
CA SER A 70 -51.50 -25.89 5.74
C SER A 70 -51.80 -25.82 7.23
N THR A 71 -52.25 -24.66 7.73
CA THR A 71 -52.71 -24.50 9.12
C THR A 71 -54.15 -25.01 9.33
N ASN A 72 -54.83 -25.41 8.25
CA ASN A 72 -56.21 -25.90 8.32
C ASN A 72 -56.23 -27.42 8.52
N TYR A 73 -56.45 -27.84 9.77
CA TYR A 73 -56.55 -29.25 10.17
C TYR A 73 -57.63 -30.04 9.41
N ARG A 74 -58.67 -29.39 8.88
CA ARG A 74 -59.73 -30.05 8.09
C ARG A 74 -59.33 -30.33 6.65
N ARG A 75 -58.30 -29.67 6.13
CA ARG A 75 -57.76 -29.85 4.76
C ARG A 75 -56.23 -29.88 4.80
N PRO A 76 -55.64 -30.95 5.36
CA PRO A 76 -54.20 -31.08 5.45
C PRO A 76 -53.58 -31.24 4.05
N HIS A 77 -52.31 -30.86 3.93
CA HIS A 77 -51.54 -31.18 2.73
C HIS A 77 -51.11 -32.65 2.81
N ILE A 78 -51.68 -33.50 1.94
CA ILE A 78 -51.42 -34.94 1.94
C ILE A 78 -50.44 -35.29 0.82
N LEU A 79 -49.33 -35.93 1.21
CA LEU A 79 -48.32 -36.47 0.31
C LEU A 79 -48.71 -37.89 -0.13
N ASN A 80 -48.33 -38.27 -1.34
CA ASN A 80 -48.45 -39.65 -1.82
C ASN A 80 -47.29 -40.53 -1.30
N PRO A 81 -47.30 -41.86 -1.51
CA PRO A 81 -46.22 -42.74 -1.05
C PRO A 81 -44.82 -42.38 -1.59
N SER A 82 -44.75 -41.69 -2.74
CA SER A 82 -43.51 -41.15 -3.30
C SER A 82 -43.10 -39.78 -2.73
N GLY A 83 -43.79 -39.28 -1.70
CA GLY A 83 -43.47 -38.01 -1.03
C GLY A 83 -43.96 -36.74 -1.74
N VAL A 84 -44.74 -36.85 -2.80
CA VAL A 84 -45.23 -35.73 -3.63
C VAL A 84 -46.68 -35.39 -3.32
N GLY A 85 -47.01 -34.11 -3.20
CA GLY A 85 -48.39 -33.64 -3.01
C GLY A 85 -49.30 -33.94 -4.22
N ARG A 86 -50.56 -34.30 -3.98
CA ARG A 86 -51.54 -34.57 -5.06
C ARG A 86 -51.79 -33.31 -5.92
N LYS A 87 -51.96 -33.49 -7.24
CA LYS A 87 -52.26 -32.39 -8.18
C LYS A 87 -53.45 -31.51 -7.77
N ASN A 88 -54.52 -32.16 -7.30
CA ASN A 88 -55.76 -31.52 -6.85
C ASN A 88 -55.82 -31.37 -5.33
N CYS A 89 -54.67 -31.22 -4.65
CA CYS A 89 -54.63 -31.07 -3.19
C CYS A 89 -55.58 -29.96 -2.73
N GLY A 90 -56.49 -30.27 -1.81
CA GLY A 90 -57.53 -29.37 -1.31
C GLY A 90 -57.07 -28.41 -0.22
N CYS A 91 -55.78 -28.40 0.13
CA CYS A 91 -55.29 -27.45 1.13
C CYS A 91 -55.37 -26.00 0.60
N PRO A 92 -55.69 -25.02 1.46
CA PRO A 92 -55.85 -23.63 1.02
C PRO A 92 -54.68 -23.07 0.21
N PRO A 93 -53.40 -23.34 0.55
CA PRO A 93 -52.28 -22.82 -0.24
C PRO A 93 -52.16 -23.44 -1.65
N CYS A 94 -52.43 -24.74 -1.82
CA CYS A 94 -52.45 -25.36 -3.14
C CYS A 94 -53.66 -24.92 -3.98
N GLN A 95 -54.79 -24.63 -3.33
CA GLN A 95 -55.96 -24.06 -4.00
C GLN A 95 -55.67 -22.64 -4.51
N ARG A 96 -55.00 -21.82 -3.69
CA ARG A 96 -54.53 -20.48 -4.07
C ARG A 96 -53.62 -20.54 -5.30
N ASP A 97 -52.65 -21.45 -5.32
CA ASP A 97 -51.75 -21.63 -6.48
C ASP A 97 -52.48 -21.94 -7.78
N ARG A 98 -53.52 -22.76 -7.73
CA ARG A 98 -54.32 -23.07 -8.93
C ARG A 98 -55.18 -21.89 -9.38
N ASN A 99 -55.78 -21.19 -8.42
CA ASN A 99 -56.77 -20.14 -8.70
C ASN A 99 -56.11 -18.80 -9.07
N GLU A 100 -55.12 -18.37 -8.31
CA GLU A 100 -54.48 -17.05 -8.45
C GLU A 100 -53.25 -17.10 -9.36
N PHE A 101 -52.48 -18.19 -9.31
CA PHE A 101 -51.23 -18.32 -10.08
C PHE A 101 -51.36 -19.25 -11.29
N HIS A 102 -52.57 -19.77 -11.58
CA HIS A 102 -52.82 -20.71 -12.68
C HIS A 102 -51.85 -21.92 -12.71
N CYS A 103 -51.38 -22.36 -11.54
CA CYS A 103 -50.48 -23.49 -11.42
C CYS A 103 -51.23 -24.80 -11.68
N ARG A 104 -50.74 -25.64 -12.60
CA ARG A 104 -51.41 -26.91 -12.94
C ARG A 104 -51.19 -28.00 -11.89
N ASN A 105 -50.04 -27.98 -11.21
CA ASN A 105 -49.67 -28.96 -10.18
C ASN A 105 -48.82 -28.32 -9.08
N PRO A 106 -49.46 -27.81 -8.01
CA PRO A 106 -48.74 -27.20 -6.89
C PRO A 106 -47.79 -28.16 -6.16
N GLY A 107 -48.16 -29.44 -6.03
CA GLY A 107 -47.36 -30.44 -5.31
C GLY A 107 -45.99 -30.69 -5.96
N GLU A 108 -45.95 -30.80 -7.29
CA GLU A 108 -44.68 -30.90 -8.01
C GLU A 108 -43.87 -29.60 -7.98
N CYS A 109 -44.53 -28.44 -7.89
CA CYS A 109 -43.84 -27.16 -7.72
C CYS A 109 -43.16 -27.06 -6.35
N ILE A 110 -43.79 -27.57 -5.28
CA ILE A 110 -43.20 -27.67 -3.94
C ILE A 110 -41.97 -28.60 -3.96
N GLU A 111 -42.09 -29.78 -4.55
CA GLU A 111 -40.96 -30.72 -4.65
C GLU A 111 -39.82 -30.18 -5.53
N THR A 112 -40.15 -29.47 -6.61
CA THR A 112 -39.15 -28.77 -7.43
C THR A 112 -38.48 -27.65 -6.64
N ALA A 113 -39.21 -26.92 -5.79
CA ALA A 113 -38.65 -25.90 -4.91
C ALA A 113 -37.68 -26.49 -3.87
N LYS A 114 -38.03 -27.62 -3.24
CA LYS A 114 -37.13 -28.36 -2.33
C LYS A 114 -35.85 -28.82 -3.03
N LEU A 115 -35.98 -29.37 -4.25
CA LEU A 115 -34.84 -29.76 -5.08
C LEU A 115 -33.92 -28.56 -5.36
N ILE A 116 -34.49 -27.40 -5.66
CA ILE A 116 -33.72 -26.17 -5.91
C ILE A 116 -32.92 -25.79 -4.65
N LEU A 117 -33.53 -25.82 -3.45
CA LEU A 117 -32.80 -25.54 -2.19
C LEU A 117 -31.65 -26.51 -1.95
N GLN A 118 -31.85 -27.81 -2.20
CA GLN A 118 -30.80 -28.82 -2.10
C GLN A 118 -29.65 -28.61 -3.08
N CYS A 119 -29.87 -27.90 -4.19
CA CYS A 119 -28.84 -27.59 -5.17
C CYS A 119 -28.00 -26.35 -4.79
N ILE A 120 -28.46 -25.56 -3.82
CA ILE A 120 -27.73 -24.39 -3.29
C ILE A 120 -26.66 -24.89 -2.30
N PRO A 121 -25.37 -24.50 -2.45
CA PRO A 121 -24.32 -24.93 -1.54
C PRO A 121 -24.58 -24.51 -0.08
N PRO A 122 -24.06 -25.27 0.91
CA PRO A 122 -24.33 -25.05 2.34
C PRO A 122 -24.14 -23.61 2.83
N LYS A 123 -23.06 -22.95 2.43
CA LYS A 123 -22.76 -21.55 2.79
C LYS A 123 -23.84 -20.54 2.39
N TRP A 124 -24.59 -20.88 1.35
CA TRP A 124 -25.60 -20.02 0.74
C TRP A 124 -27.02 -20.49 1.01
N ASN A 125 -27.19 -21.68 1.58
CA ASN A 125 -28.49 -22.25 1.88
C ASN A 125 -28.96 -21.80 3.28
N PRO A 126 -30.06 -21.04 3.39
CA PRO A 126 -30.59 -20.56 4.67
C PRO A 126 -31.17 -21.66 5.59
N GLU A 127 -31.34 -22.89 5.10
CA GLU A 127 -31.75 -24.05 5.90
C GLU A 127 -30.57 -24.69 6.64
N VAL A 128 -29.34 -24.45 6.18
CA VAL A 128 -28.14 -25.03 6.79
C VAL A 128 -27.58 -24.03 7.80
N GLU A 129 -27.61 -24.40 9.08
CA GLU A 129 -26.98 -23.57 10.12
C GLU A 129 -25.46 -23.57 9.98
N ASN A 130 -24.87 -22.37 10.08
CA ASN A 130 -23.42 -22.24 10.19
C ASN A 130 -23.00 -22.52 11.64
N LEU A 131 -22.30 -23.63 11.85
CA LEU A 131 -21.85 -24.11 13.15
C LEU A 131 -20.73 -23.27 13.81
N ASP A 132 -20.27 -22.19 13.18
CA ASP A 132 -19.25 -21.30 13.75
C ASP A 132 -19.79 -20.37 14.85
N HIS A 133 -21.10 -20.07 14.85
CA HIS A 133 -21.73 -19.13 15.79
C HIS A 133 -20.96 -17.81 15.99
N CYS A 134 -20.38 -17.27 14.91
CA CYS A 134 -19.59 -16.04 14.97
C CYS A 134 -20.38 -14.83 15.55
N ASP A 135 -21.70 -14.88 15.54
CA ASP A 135 -22.60 -13.93 16.19
C ASP A 135 -22.53 -13.96 17.71
N THR A 136 -22.31 -15.13 18.32
CA THR A 136 -22.09 -15.23 19.78
C THR A 136 -20.76 -14.61 20.19
N LEU A 137 -19.82 -14.49 19.24
CA LEU A 137 -18.55 -13.83 19.41
C LEU A 137 -18.58 -12.35 18.97
N ALA A 138 -19.70 -11.82 18.49
CA ALA A 138 -19.79 -10.40 18.15
C ALA A 138 -19.47 -9.51 19.37
N LEU A 139 -18.98 -8.30 19.13
CA LEU A 139 -18.72 -7.35 20.20
C LEU A 139 -20.00 -6.97 20.94
N THR A 140 -19.93 -6.90 22.27
CA THR A 140 -21.04 -6.36 23.08
C THR A 140 -21.24 -4.86 22.80
N GLU A 141 -22.42 -4.32 23.12
CA GLU A 141 -22.68 -2.88 22.95
C GLU A 141 -21.67 -2.01 23.71
N GLU A 142 -21.26 -2.45 24.90
CA GLU A 142 -20.22 -1.80 25.70
C GLU A 142 -18.85 -1.83 25.00
N GLU A 143 -18.44 -2.97 24.44
CA GLU A 143 -17.19 -3.10 23.68
C GLU A 143 -17.22 -2.24 22.41
N GLN A 144 -18.35 -2.17 21.72
CA GLN A 144 -18.54 -1.31 20.55
C GLN A 144 -18.44 0.18 20.93
N LEU A 145 -19.03 0.58 22.06
CA LEU A 145 -18.94 1.95 22.56
C LEU A 145 -17.50 2.29 22.99
N ALA A 146 -16.82 1.37 23.66
CA ALA A 146 -15.41 1.51 24.06
C ALA A 146 -14.50 1.67 22.84
N ASN A 147 -14.72 0.89 21.79
CA ASN A 147 -13.98 0.98 20.53
C ASN A 147 -14.20 2.32 19.79
N LYS A 148 -15.38 2.93 19.93
CA LYS A 148 -15.71 4.27 19.38
C LYS A 148 -15.10 5.43 20.18
N GLY A 149 -14.73 5.19 21.44
CA GLY A 149 -14.19 6.22 22.33
C GLY A 149 -12.86 6.83 21.87
N VAL A 150 -12.63 8.09 22.27
CA VAL A 150 -11.37 8.84 22.06
C VAL A 150 -10.53 8.80 23.36
N GLY A 151 -9.22 8.55 23.28
CA GLY A 151 -8.28 8.49 24.42
C GLY A 151 -7.09 7.55 24.18
N ASP A 152 -5.92 7.89 24.71
CA ASP A 152 -4.62 7.23 24.42
C ASP A 152 -4.35 5.95 25.25
N ASP A 153 -4.99 5.76 26.42
CA ASP A 153 -4.84 4.58 27.28
C ASP A 153 -6.01 3.58 27.15
N LYS A 154 -6.72 3.58 26.01
CA LYS A 154 -7.90 2.73 25.80
C LYS A 154 -7.52 1.36 25.24
N THR A 155 -8.06 0.33 25.87
CA THR A 155 -8.01 -1.04 25.35
C THR A 155 -9.07 -1.20 24.26
N LEU A 156 -8.64 -1.62 23.08
CA LEU A 156 -9.49 -1.83 21.90
C LEU A 156 -9.68 -3.33 21.67
N THR A 157 -10.91 -3.77 21.49
CA THR A 157 -11.24 -5.19 21.29
C THR A 157 -11.40 -5.49 19.81
N PHE A 158 -10.73 -6.53 19.31
CA PHE A 158 -10.91 -7.03 17.94
C PHE A 158 -12.29 -7.67 17.80
N ASP A 159 -13.01 -7.34 16.71
CA ASP A 159 -14.30 -7.94 16.39
C ASP A 159 -14.11 -9.23 15.57
N PRO A 160 -14.39 -10.41 16.14
CA PRO A 160 -14.26 -11.67 15.42
C PRO A 160 -15.48 -11.96 14.51
N ASP A 161 -16.54 -11.13 14.51
CA ASP A 161 -17.63 -11.28 13.54
C ASP A 161 -17.14 -10.87 12.15
N TYR A 162 -17.18 -11.83 11.22
CA TYR A 162 -16.80 -11.67 9.84
C TYR A 162 -17.97 -11.93 8.87
N ARG A 163 -19.20 -12.02 9.38
CA ARG A 163 -20.39 -12.22 8.54
C ARG A 163 -20.58 -11.05 7.59
N LEU A 164 -20.89 -11.39 6.35
CA LEU A 164 -21.34 -10.41 5.38
C LEU A 164 -22.79 -10.03 5.70
N THR A 165 -23.01 -8.76 6.07
CA THR A 165 -24.34 -8.16 6.31
C THR A 165 -24.75 -7.17 5.22
N ASP A 166 -23.78 -6.54 4.54
CA ASP A 166 -24.00 -5.68 3.38
C ASP A 166 -23.48 -6.37 2.10
N MET A 167 -24.38 -6.66 1.16
CA MET A 167 -24.06 -7.30 -0.12
C MET A 167 -22.98 -6.56 -0.91
N SER A 168 -22.93 -5.22 -0.81
CA SER A 168 -21.93 -4.41 -1.51
C SER A 168 -20.49 -4.65 -1.01
N HIS A 169 -20.32 -5.20 0.20
CA HIS A 169 -19.01 -5.57 0.74
C HIS A 169 -18.50 -6.93 0.25
N GLY A 170 -19.36 -7.74 -0.39
CA GLY A 170 -18.98 -9.06 -0.92
C GLY A 170 -18.25 -8.99 -2.26
N PHE A 171 -18.47 -7.93 -3.05
CA PHE A 171 -17.83 -7.75 -4.35
C PHE A 171 -16.36 -7.35 -4.20
N ARG A 172 -15.45 -8.20 -4.70
CA ARG A 172 -13.99 -7.99 -4.66
C ARG A 172 -13.36 -8.07 -6.03
N ILE A 173 -12.32 -7.26 -6.26
CA ILE A 173 -11.58 -7.18 -7.52
C ILE A 173 -10.10 -7.52 -7.29
N PHE A 174 -9.42 -8.06 -8.31
CA PHE A 174 -8.07 -8.62 -8.23
C PHE A 174 -7.93 -9.80 -7.26
N ALA A 175 -9.01 -10.53 -7.00
CA ALA A 175 -8.96 -11.85 -6.37
C ALA A 175 -8.71 -12.89 -7.46
N SER A 176 -7.86 -13.90 -7.26
CA SER A 176 -7.82 -15.04 -8.19
C SER A 176 -9.00 -15.98 -7.93
N ASP A 177 -9.40 -16.72 -8.96
CA ASP A 177 -10.62 -17.54 -8.97
C ASP A 177 -10.51 -18.77 -8.04
N ASP A 178 -9.29 -19.16 -7.63
CA ASP A 178 -9.01 -20.29 -6.74
C ASP A 178 -9.54 -20.13 -5.30
N TYR A 179 -10.10 -18.95 -4.96
CA TYR A 179 -10.49 -18.60 -3.59
C TYR A 179 -12.00 -18.60 -3.33
N LEU A 180 -12.81 -19.07 -4.27
CA LEU A 180 -14.26 -19.22 -4.05
C LEU A 180 -14.55 -20.41 -3.13
N GLN A 181 -14.43 -20.19 -1.82
CA GLN A 181 -14.83 -21.18 -0.84
C GLN A 181 -16.35 -21.33 -0.80
N GLN A 182 -16.82 -22.51 -1.18
CA GLN A 182 -18.23 -22.91 -1.10
C GLN A 182 -18.65 -23.35 0.29
N THR A 183 -17.68 -23.60 1.17
CA THR A 183 -17.86 -23.81 2.60
C THR A 183 -17.77 -22.48 3.34
N ALA A 184 -18.59 -22.34 4.37
CA ALA A 184 -18.45 -21.23 5.31
C ALA A 184 -17.19 -21.46 6.16
N ALA A 185 -16.50 -20.38 6.50
CA ALA A 185 -15.39 -20.43 7.46
C ALA A 185 -15.90 -20.99 8.80
N LYS A 186 -15.11 -21.86 9.42
CA LYS A 186 -15.45 -22.52 10.68
C LYS A 186 -14.21 -22.64 11.57
N ARG A 187 -14.30 -22.09 12.78
CA ARG A 187 -13.33 -22.25 13.85
C ARG A 187 -13.45 -23.63 14.45
N TYR A 188 -12.31 -24.22 14.78
CA TYR A 188 -12.24 -25.51 15.45
C TYR A 188 -11.84 -25.30 16.92
N GLY A 189 -12.62 -25.86 17.85
CA GLY A 189 -12.35 -25.78 19.28
C GLY A 189 -13.60 -25.48 20.11
N SER A 190 -13.53 -25.72 21.41
CA SER A 190 -14.58 -25.32 22.36
C SER A 190 -14.69 -23.79 22.43
N LEU A 191 -15.93 -23.29 22.44
CA LEU A 191 -16.24 -21.90 22.74
C LEU A 191 -15.80 -21.59 24.18
N LEU A 192 -15.04 -20.50 24.35
CA LEU A 192 -14.73 -19.82 25.61
C LEU A 192 -14.58 -20.72 26.86
N THR A 193 -13.35 -21.00 27.27
CA THR A 193 -13.09 -21.12 28.71
C THR A 193 -12.92 -19.71 29.28
N ASN A 194 -13.61 -19.40 30.38
CA ASN A 194 -13.27 -18.30 31.29
C ASN A 194 -11.92 -18.59 31.96
N GLY A 195 -10.88 -18.76 31.15
CA GLY A 195 -9.52 -19.01 31.59
C GLY A 195 -8.77 -17.70 31.79
N ASP A 196 -7.63 -17.82 32.47
CA ASP A 196 -6.73 -16.72 32.74
C ASP A 196 -6.27 -16.02 31.43
N GLU A 197 -6.28 -14.69 31.43
CA GLU A 197 -5.93 -13.85 30.26
C GLU A 197 -4.41 -13.84 30.04
N LEU A 198 -3.97 -14.14 28.81
CA LEU A 198 -2.56 -14.04 28.42
C LEU A 198 -2.20 -12.58 28.11
N GLU A 199 -1.12 -12.07 28.71
CA GLU A 199 -0.60 -10.75 28.39
C GLU A 199 0.64 -10.87 27.51
N ALA A 200 0.61 -10.24 26.34
CA ALA A 200 1.75 -10.19 25.43
C ALA A 200 2.17 -8.74 25.19
N GLN A 201 3.42 -8.41 25.42
CA GLN A 201 3.96 -7.08 25.17
C GLN A 201 4.91 -7.12 23.98
N ILE A 202 4.71 -6.22 23.00
CA ILE A 202 5.50 -6.16 21.77
C ILE A 202 6.18 -4.80 21.64
N HIS A 203 7.50 -4.82 21.44
CA HIS A 203 8.28 -3.65 21.05
C HIS A 203 9.02 -3.90 19.74
N ALA A 204 8.89 -2.97 18.78
CA ALA A 204 9.54 -3.06 17.48
C ALA A 204 10.83 -2.23 17.44
N ARG A 205 11.88 -2.80 16.82
CA ARG A 205 13.16 -2.11 16.57
C ARG A 205 13.56 -2.31 15.13
N VAL A 206 13.98 -1.23 14.46
CA VAL A 206 14.55 -1.30 13.10
C VAL A 206 15.97 -0.76 13.13
N SER A 207 16.93 -1.59 12.74
CA SER A 207 18.33 -1.16 12.58
C SER A 207 18.51 -0.50 11.20
N LYS A 208 19.30 0.57 11.16
CA LYS A 208 19.68 1.30 9.93
C LYS A 208 18.48 1.62 9.01
N PRO A 209 17.39 2.28 9.48
CA PRO A 209 16.15 2.42 8.73
C PRO A 209 16.34 3.11 7.36
N GLY A 210 15.72 2.53 6.33
CA GLY A 210 15.76 3.04 4.95
C GLY A 210 17.02 2.68 4.15
N GLN A 211 17.91 1.87 4.73
CA GLN A 211 19.07 1.31 4.05
C GLN A 211 18.73 -0.04 3.40
N ALA A 212 19.56 -0.47 2.45
CA ALA A 212 19.40 -1.77 1.80
C ALA A 212 19.56 -2.96 2.78
N ASN A 213 20.37 -2.79 3.83
CA ASN A 213 20.61 -3.79 4.88
C ASN A 213 19.85 -3.48 6.19
N SER A 214 18.70 -2.82 6.11
CA SER A 214 17.86 -2.59 7.28
C SER A 214 17.36 -3.92 7.84
N GLU A 215 17.51 -4.13 9.15
CA GLU A 215 16.95 -5.29 9.83
C GLU A 215 15.80 -4.88 10.73
N MET A 216 14.83 -5.77 10.89
CA MET A 216 13.69 -5.58 11.77
C MET A 216 13.70 -6.62 12.88
N THR A 217 13.47 -6.16 14.10
CA THR A 217 13.42 -6.99 15.30
C THR A 217 12.11 -6.74 16.04
N ALA A 218 11.45 -7.81 16.47
CA ALA A 218 10.37 -7.76 17.44
C ALA A 218 10.87 -8.30 18.79
N LEU A 219 10.70 -7.51 19.84
CA LEU A 219 10.90 -7.93 21.22
C LEU A 219 9.53 -8.27 21.79
N ILE A 220 9.42 -9.46 22.37
CA ILE A 220 8.18 -10.00 22.89
C ILE A 220 8.41 -10.41 24.34
N HIS A 221 7.52 -9.98 25.21
CA HIS A 221 7.44 -10.45 26.60
C HIS A 221 6.04 -11.01 26.82
N LEU A 222 5.94 -12.31 27.04
CA LEU A 222 4.70 -13.04 27.21
C LEU A 222 4.56 -13.44 28.68
N ARG A 223 3.52 -12.94 29.34
CA ARG A 223 3.13 -13.37 30.69
C ARG A 223 2.05 -14.42 30.58
N GLN A 224 2.36 -15.57 31.14
CA GLN A 224 1.47 -16.72 31.14
C GLN A 224 1.00 -17.01 32.56
N PRO A 225 -0.30 -17.17 32.78
CA PRO A 225 -0.82 -17.51 34.08
C PRO A 225 -0.31 -18.90 34.49
N ASN A 226 0.27 -19.00 35.69
CA ASN A 226 0.83 -20.22 36.25
C ASN A 226 2.00 -20.85 35.45
N GLN A 227 2.67 -20.07 34.60
CA GLN A 227 3.88 -20.46 33.87
C GLN A 227 4.95 -19.36 33.95
N VAL A 228 6.19 -19.69 33.60
CA VAL A 228 7.30 -18.73 33.62
C VAL A 228 7.15 -17.75 32.46
N ASP A 229 7.25 -16.46 32.77
CA ASP A 229 7.26 -15.40 31.75
C ASP A 229 8.32 -15.66 30.69
N GLN A 230 7.92 -15.59 29.42
CA GLN A 230 8.81 -15.83 28.30
C GLN A 230 9.22 -14.50 27.66
N THR A 231 10.52 -14.32 27.48
CA THR A 231 11.06 -13.15 26.77
C THR A 231 11.80 -13.60 25.52
N LEU A 232 11.47 -13.00 24.37
CA LEU A 232 12.04 -13.32 23.08
C LEU A 232 12.47 -12.04 22.35
N ALA A 233 13.67 -12.08 21.76
CA ALA A 233 14.13 -11.07 20.81
C ALA A 233 14.27 -11.74 19.44
N LEU A 234 13.41 -11.37 18.49
CA LEU A 234 13.28 -12.06 17.21
C LEU A 234 13.68 -11.15 16.06
N ARG A 235 14.74 -11.52 15.32
CA ARG A 235 15.05 -10.94 14.01
C ARG A 235 14.16 -11.62 12.97
N LEU A 236 13.31 -10.83 12.32
CA LEU A 236 12.22 -11.36 11.51
C LEU A 236 12.65 -11.52 10.05
N SER A 237 12.34 -12.69 9.50
CA SER A 237 12.46 -13.06 8.09
C SER A 237 11.12 -13.68 7.66
N PHE A 238 10.76 -13.60 6.39
CA PHE A 238 9.48 -14.14 5.90
C PHE A 238 9.71 -15.11 4.73
N THR A 239 8.94 -16.19 4.68
CA THR A 239 9.08 -17.28 3.69
C THR A 239 8.79 -16.85 2.25
N GLU A 240 7.77 -16.01 2.06
CA GLU A 240 7.24 -15.73 0.71
C GLU A 240 7.62 -14.36 0.15
N TRP A 241 7.90 -13.37 1.01
CA TRP A 241 8.02 -11.98 0.58
C TRP A 241 9.14 -11.24 1.30
N ASP A 242 9.97 -10.54 0.52
CA ASP A 242 10.87 -9.51 1.03
C ASP A 242 10.08 -8.27 1.44
N LEU A 243 9.51 -8.33 2.65
CA LEU A 243 8.75 -7.22 3.22
C LEU A 243 9.70 -6.07 3.59
N TYR A 244 9.25 -4.84 3.30
CA TYR A 244 10.04 -3.66 3.63
C TYR A 244 10.25 -3.57 5.16
N PRO A 245 11.50 -3.53 5.65
CA PRO A 245 11.80 -3.47 7.06
C PRO A 245 11.36 -2.12 7.62
N SER A 246 10.27 -2.14 8.39
CA SER A 246 9.71 -0.97 9.05
C SER A 246 9.25 -1.32 10.46
N PHE A 247 9.09 -0.28 11.28
CA PHE A 247 8.59 -0.43 12.64
C PHE A 247 7.22 -1.16 12.66
N ASN A 248 6.34 -0.81 11.72
CA ASN A 248 5.03 -1.43 11.58
C ASN A 248 5.13 -2.90 11.14
N THR A 249 6.05 -3.24 10.24
CA THR A 249 6.30 -4.63 9.80
C THR A 249 6.78 -5.48 10.97
N ALA A 250 7.67 -4.92 11.80
CA ALA A 250 8.16 -5.60 13.00
C ALA A 250 7.05 -5.85 14.02
N LEU A 251 6.19 -4.87 14.28
CA LEU A 251 5.03 -5.07 15.17
C LEU A 251 4.07 -6.15 14.64
N LEU A 252 3.79 -6.16 13.33
CA LEU A 252 2.93 -7.16 12.70
C LEU A 252 3.54 -8.56 12.75
N GLY A 253 4.83 -8.69 12.48
CA GLY A 253 5.52 -9.98 12.56
C GLY A 253 5.63 -10.50 14.00
N GLY A 254 5.86 -9.61 14.97
CA GLY A 254 5.81 -9.97 16.39
C GLY A 254 4.42 -10.45 16.82
N LEU A 255 3.36 -9.76 16.38
CA LEU A 255 1.98 -10.16 16.63
C LEU A 255 1.66 -11.50 15.95
N LEU A 256 2.09 -11.69 14.70
CA LEU A 256 1.90 -12.95 13.97
C LEU A 256 2.54 -14.13 14.71
N HIS A 257 3.76 -13.93 15.23
CA HIS A 257 4.44 -14.95 16.03
C HIS A 257 3.63 -15.31 17.28
N ILE A 258 3.18 -14.32 18.07
CA ILE A 258 2.39 -14.53 19.28
C ILE A 258 1.08 -15.28 18.99
N ILE A 259 0.34 -14.86 17.96
CA ILE A 259 -0.93 -15.50 17.63
C ILE A 259 -0.70 -16.95 17.20
N SER A 260 0.40 -17.23 16.51
CA SER A 260 0.75 -18.58 16.04
C SER A 260 1.29 -19.48 17.15
N SER A 261 1.86 -18.90 18.22
CA SER A 261 2.47 -19.64 19.32
C SER A 261 1.57 -19.76 20.56
N THR A 262 0.38 -19.15 20.56
CA THR A 262 -0.56 -19.16 21.70
C THR A 262 -1.84 -19.93 21.37
N PRO A 263 -2.49 -20.58 22.35
CA PRO A 263 -3.74 -21.30 22.13
C PRO A 263 -4.85 -20.38 21.57
N LEU A 264 -5.68 -20.93 20.66
CA LEU A 264 -6.75 -20.19 19.97
C LEU A 264 -7.93 -19.81 20.89
N ASN A 265 -8.12 -20.56 21.98
CA ASN A 265 -9.23 -20.46 22.92
C ASN A 265 -8.90 -19.68 24.21
N THR A 266 -7.69 -19.12 24.33
CA THR A 266 -7.30 -18.31 25.49
C THR A 266 -7.43 -16.81 25.18
N PRO A 267 -8.04 -16.00 26.06
CA PRO A 267 -8.06 -14.54 25.88
C PRO A 267 -6.64 -13.97 25.80
N LEU A 268 -6.41 -13.07 24.85
CA LEU A 268 -5.10 -12.47 24.59
C LEU A 268 -5.17 -10.94 24.67
N LYS A 269 -4.35 -10.35 25.52
CA LYS A 269 -4.21 -8.90 25.65
C LYS A 269 -2.81 -8.47 25.20
N VAL A 270 -2.77 -7.72 24.11
CA VAL A 270 -1.54 -7.28 23.46
C VAL A 270 -1.24 -5.83 23.82
N PHE A 271 -0.10 -5.60 24.45
CA PHE A 271 0.43 -4.28 24.78
C PHE A 271 1.48 -3.87 23.77
N THR A 272 1.41 -2.63 23.29
CA THR A 272 2.41 -2.08 22.37
C THR A 272 2.71 -0.63 22.67
N THR A 273 3.90 -0.17 22.29
CA THR A 273 4.29 1.24 22.42
C THR A 273 3.65 2.16 21.38
N SER A 274 2.91 1.61 20.41
CA SER A 274 2.26 2.36 19.34
C SER A 274 0.80 1.93 19.20
N ASP A 275 -0.09 2.88 18.96
CA ASP A 275 -1.49 2.61 18.62
C ASP A 275 -1.71 1.92 17.27
N PHE A 276 -0.64 1.61 16.52
CA PHE A 276 -0.74 1.10 15.16
C PHE A 276 -1.60 -0.18 15.05
N LEU A 277 -1.39 -1.18 15.92
CA LEU A 277 -2.15 -2.44 15.85
C LEU A 277 -3.63 -2.22 16.15
N GLY A 278 -3.94 -1.49 17.23
CA GLY A 278 -5.32 -1.17 17.60
C GLY A 278 -6.03 -0.31 16.56
N LYS A 279 -5.35 0.70 15.99
CA LYS A 279 -5.88 1.49 14.89
C LYS A 279 -6.12 0.64 13.64
N THR A 280 -5.18 -0.23 13.29
CA THR A 280 -5.25 -1.07 12.09
C THR A 280 -6.40 -2.07 12.21
N PHE A 281 -6.38 -2.93 13.23
CA PHE A 281 -7.31 -4.07 13.32
C PHE A 281 -8.68 -3.73 13.90
N VAL A 282 -8.83 -2.59 14.60
CA VAL A 282 -10.10 -2.18 15.22
C VAL A 282 -10.68 -0.94 14.53
N LYS A 283 -10.03 0.22 14.66
CA LYS A 283 -10.62 1.49 14.20
C LYS A 283 -10.72 1.60 12.67
N ASN A 284 -9.69 1.17 11.97
CA ASN A 284 -9.52 1.36 10.53
C ASN A 284 -9.58 0.04 9.76
N ARG A 285 -10.18 -1.01 10.34
CA ARG A 285 -10.25 -2.35 9.72
C ARG A 285 -10.78 -2.30 8.29
N CYS A 286 -11.82 -1.50 8.07
CA CYS A 286 -12.41 -1.29 6.75
C CYS A 286 -11.50 -0.54 5.77
N ASP A 287 -10.61 0.32 6.27
CA ASP A 287 -9.72 1.15 5.47
C ASP A 287 -8.46 0.40 5.03
N ILE A 288 -8.05 -0.66 5.73
CA ILE A 288 -6.91 -1.51 5.33
C ILE A 288 -7.02 -1.91 3.85
N GLU A 289 -8.22 -2.27 3.42
CA GLU A 289 -8.50 -2.72 2.05
C GLU A 289 -8.44 -1.60 1.01
N LYS A 290 -8.44 -0.33 1.43
CA LYS A 290 -8.17 0.83 0.56
C LYS A 290 -6.68 0.98 0.25
N HIS A 291 -5.82 0.23 0.94
CA HIS A 291 -4.37 0.32 0.87
C HIS A 291 -3.66 -0.99 0.47
N PRO A 292 -4.12 -1.69 -0.60
CA PRO A 292 -3.51 -2.92 -1.12
C PRO A 292 -2.05 -2.79 -1.56
N LEU A 293 -1.60 -1.56 -1.78
CA LEU A 293 -0.25 -1.20 -2.21
C LEU A 293 0.65 -0.83 -1.05
N GLU A 294 0.14 -0.80 0.18
CA GLU A 294 1.02 -0.65 1.33
C GLU A 294 1.91 -1.89 1.45
N PRO A 295 3.21 -1.72 1.74
CA PRO A 295 4.15 -2.84 1.83
C PRO A 295 3.70 -3.95 2.77
N ASN A 296 2.95 -3.60 3.81
CA ASN A 296 2.53 -4.52 4.86
C ASN A 296 1.14 -5.13 4.59
N PHE A 297 0.47 -4.79 3.49
CA PHE A 297 -0.92 -5.19 3.24
C PHE A 297 -1.11 -6.71 3.33
N ARG A 298 -0.22 -7.50 2.71
CA ARG A 298 -0.29 -8.96 2.77
C ARG A 298 -0.13 -9.50 4.18
N LEU A 299 0.85 -8.99 4.93
CA LEU A 299 1.07 -9.37 6.32
C LEU A 299 -0.14 -9.01 7.21
N VAL A 300 -0.77 -7.86 6.96
CA VAL A 300 -2.01 -7.47 7.64
C VAL A 300 -3.15 -8.44 7.32
N GLN A 301 -3.31 -8.87 6.05
CA GLN A 301 -4.30 -9.90 5.68
C GLN A 301 -4.04 -11.22 6.40
N THR A 302 -2.77 -11.67 6.47
CA THR A 302 -2.39 -12.89 7.20
C THR A 302 -2.72 -12.77 8.69
N VAL A 303 -2.39 -11.65 9.33
CA VAL A 303 -2.72 -11.43 10.75
C VAL A 303 -4.23 -11.40 10.97
N ILE A 304 -5.02 -10.75 10.09
CA ILE A 304 -6.49 -10.79 10.17
C ILE A 304 -7.01 -12.23 10.07
N SER A 305 -6.47 -13.02 9.14
CA SER A 305 -6.85 -14.42 8.98
C SER A 305 -6.62 -15.21 10.28
N ARG A 306 -5.45 -15.05 10.90
CA ARG A 306 -5.11 -15.72 12.17
C ARG A 306 -5.92 -15.20 13.36
N LEU A 307 -6.23 -13.91 13.40
CA LEU A 307 -7.14 -13.35 14.41
C LEU A 307 -8.57 -13.87 14.26
N ASN A 308 -9.05 -14.02 13.03
CA ASN A 308 -10.35 -14.59 12.74
C ASN A 308 -10.43 -16.07 13.15
N GLU A 309 -9.34 -16.82 13.08
CA GLU A 309 -9.26 -18.23 13.48
C GLU A 309 -9.44 -18.43 15.00
N ARG A 310 -9.06 -17.44 15.82
CA ARG A 310 -9.18 -17.50 17.28
C ARG A 310 -10.65 -17.56 17.73
N THR A 311 -10.93 -18.34 18.76
CA THR A 311 -12.25 -18.42 19.41
C THR A 311 -12.36 -17.53 20.64
N ALA A 312 -11.24 -17.06 21.19
CA ALA A 312 -11.22 -16.15 22.34
C ALA A 312 -10.94 -14.69 21.98
N ARG A 313 -11.26 -13.78 22.92
CA ARG A 313 -11.12 -12.33 22.75
C ARG A 313 -9.65 -11.93 22.58
N THR A 314 -9.40 -11.04 21.61
CA THR A 314 -8.09 -10.39 21.44
C THR A 314 -8.25 -8.89 21.65
N ARG A 315 -7.44 -8.33 22.55
CA ARG A 315 -7.48 -6.92 22.94
C ARG A 315 -6.13 -6.26 22.66
N PHE A 316 -6.16 -5.00 22.26
CA PHE A 316 -4.97 -4.18 21.98
C PHE A 316 -4.96 -2.97 22.90
N THR A 317 -3.87 -2.80 23.65
CA THR A 317 -3.68 -1.67 24.55
C THR A 317 -2.39 -0.94 24.17
N GLN A 318 -2.47 0.39 24.01
CA GLN A 318 -1.27 1.20 23.92
C GLN A 318 -0.74 1.44 25.33
N SER A 319 0.55 1.19 25.55
CA SER A 319 1.24 1.56 26.79
C SER A 319 2.52 2.32 26.46
N LYS A 320 2.78 3.42 27.17
CA LYS A 320 3.99 4.25 26.95
C LYS A 320 5.28 3.49 27.26
N VAL A 321 5.24 2.59 28.24
CA VAL A 321 6.37 1.75 28.64
C VAL A 321 5.89 0.31 28.68
N THR A 322 6.68 -0.58 28.09
CA THR A 322 6.47 -2.02 28.12
C THR A 322 7.76 -2.66 28.64
N ASP A 323 7.66 -3.77 29.34
CA ASP A 323 8.81 -4.58 29.75
C ASP A 323 9.63 -5.02 28.53
N ALA A 324 8.96 -5.27 27.41
CA ALA A 324 9.62 -5.50 26.11
C ALA A 324 10.51 -4.34 25.66
N PHE A 325 10.18 -3.08 25.98
CA PHE A 325 11.02 -1.91 25.69
C PHE A 325 12.28 -1.88 26.58
N LEU A 326 12.15 -2.23 27.85
CA LEU A 326 13.28 -2.29 28.78
C LEU A 326 14.33 -3.33 28.38
N LEU A 327 13.92 -4.33 27.58
CA LEU A 327 14.74 -5.45 27.13
C LEU A 327 15.37 -5.23 25.74
N GLN A 328 15.43 -3.97 25.26
CA GLN A 328 15.99 -3.59 23.97
C GLN A 328 17.46 -3.97 23.74
N HIS A 329 18.18 -4.33 24.79
CA HIS A 329 19.60 -4.70 24.74
C HIS A 329 19.82 -6.17 24.38
N LEU A 330 18.78 -7.01 24.38
CA LEU A 330 18.90 -8.44 24.08
C LEU A 330 19.33 -8.69 22.62
N PRO A 331 20.26 -9.65 22.39
CA PRO A 331 20.64 -10.04 21.04
C PRO A 331 19.50 -10.84 20.38
N PRO A 332 19.06 -10.45 19.18
CA PRO A 332 17.95 -11.12 18.52
C PRO A 332 18.37 -12.43 17.85
N HIS A 333 17.54 -13.45 17.96
CA HIS A 333 17.67 -14.71 17.22
C HIS A 333 16.85 -14.64 15.93
N THR A 334 17.38 -15.20 14.84
CA THR A 334 16.71 -15.13 13.53
C THR A 334 15.60 -16.17 13.47
N ILE A 335 14.40 -15.74 13.10
CA ILE A 335 13.25 -16.61 12.86
C ILE A 335 12.72 -16.38 11.46
N LEU A 336 12.26 -17.46 10.85
CA LEU A 336 11.53 -17.44 9.59
C LEU A 336 10.04 -17.60 9.90
N LEU A 337 9.26 -16.53 9.70
CA LEU A 337 7.82 -16.55 9.91
C LEU A 337 7.13 -17.00 8.63
N ASP A 338 6.22 -17.96 8.78
CA ASP A 338 5.28 -18.31 7.73
C ASP A 338 4.22 -17.21 7.61
N ALA A 339 4.29 -16.48 6.51
CA ALA A 339 3.35 -15.39 6.21
C ALA A 339 2.18 -15.85 5.32
N ALA A 340 2.08 -17.14 5.02
CA ALA A 340 0.96 -17.69 4.26
C ALA A 340 -0.36 -17.48 5.02
N SER A 341 -1.36 -16.93 4.33
CA SER A 341 -2.70 -16.77 4.90
C SER A 341 -3.48 -18.09 4.79
N ASP A 342 -4.13 -18.52 5.87
CA ASP A 342 -5.13 -19.58 5.77
C ASP A 342 -6.27 -19.10 4.87
N LEU A 343 -6.47 -19.79 3.75
CA LEU A 343 -7.49 -19.44 2.77
C LEU A 343 -8.90 -19.51 3.38
N MET A 344 -9.12 -20.30 4.44
CA MET A 344 -10.42 -20.36 5.14
C MET A 344 -10.84 -19.06 5.83
N PHE A 345 -9.88 -18.26 6.27
CA PHE A 345 -10.17 -17.01 7.00
C PHE A 345 -9.63 -15.76 6.29
N SER A 346 -9.17 -15.93 5.05
CA SER A 346 -8.62 -14.88 4.21
C SER A 346 -9.60 -14.44 3.12
N LEU A 347 -9.72 -13.13 2.93
CA LEU A 347 -10.49 -12.54 1.84
C LEU A 347 -9.54 -11.86 0.84
N PRO A 348 -9.15 -12.58 -0.23
CA PRO A 348 -8.25 -12.03 -1.25
C PRO A 348 -8.93 -10.94 -2.08
N GLY A 349 -8.12 -10.08 -2.68
CA GLY A 349 -8.60 -8.94 -3.46
C GLY A 349 -9.11 -7.76 -2.63
N ILE A 350 -9.58 -6.74 -3.33
CA ILE A 350 -10.00 -5.45 -2.76
C ILE A 350 -11.51 -5.33 -2.87
N ARG A 351 -12.20 -4.89 -1.80
CA ARG A 351 -13.63 -4.52 -1.89
C ARG A 351 -13.85 -3.45 -2.96
N LEU A 352 -14.75 -3.72 -3.90
CA LEU A 352 -15.04 -2.81 -5.01
C LEU A 352 -15.52 -1.43 -4.53
N LYS A 353 -16.39 -1.40 -3.50
CA LYS A 353 -16.92 -0.17 -2.88
C LYS A 353 -15.86 0.67 -2.18
N ALA A 354 -14.77 0.06 -1.71
CA ALA A 354 -13.69 0.76 -1.02
C ALA A 354 -12.74 1.47 -1.98
N GLY A 355 -12.67 1.02 -3.24
CA GLY A 355 -11.74 1.55 -4.23
C GLY A 355 -12.24 2.78 -4.99
N ASN A 356 -11.29 3.50 -5.58
CA ASN A 356 -11.55 4.60 -6.51
C ASN A 356 -10.64 4.46 -7.74
N GLN A 357 -10.91 5.23 -8.80
CA GLN A 357 -10.14 5.14 -10.05
C GLN A 357 -8.63 5.31 -9.82
N ARG A 358 -8.22 6.23 -8.95
CA ARG A 358 -6.81 6.46 -8.63
C ARG A 358 -6.18 5.25 -7.96
N LEU A 359 -6.88 4.60 -7.04
CA LEU A 359 -6.41 3.38 -6.38
C LEU A 359 -6.29 2.24 -7.38
N PHE A 360 -7.35 1.94 -8.13
CA PHE A 360 -7.35 0.85 -9.10
C PHE A 360 -6.29 1.02 -10.18
N THR A 361 -6.10 2.25 -10.68
CA THR A 361 -5.03 2.55 -11.65
C THR A 361 -3.66 2.23 -11.07
N LYS A 362 -3.38 2.60 -9.81
CA LYS A 362 -2.12 2.29 -9.16
C LYS A 362 -1.93 0.78 -8.98
N VAL A 363 -2.97 0.05 -8.56
CA VAL A 363 -2.92 -1.42 -8.39
C VAL A 363 -2.62 -2.10 -9.72
N ILE A 364 -3.31 -1.70 -10.79
CA ILE A 364 -3.06 -2.21 -12.14
C ILE A 364 -1.63 -1.91 -12.60
N MET A 365 -1.11 -0.72 -12.30
CA MET A 365 0.27 -0.36 -12.61
C MET A 365 1.28 -1.20 -11.83
N ASP A 366 1.02 -1.50 -10.55
CA ASP A 366 1.86 -2.35 -9.72
C ASP A 366 1.88 -3.80 -10.22
N ILE A 367 0.70 -4.38 -10.49
CA ILE A 367 0.57 -5.73 -11.07
C ILE A 367 1.32 -5.80 -12.40
N LYS A 368 1.09 -4.84 -13.31
CA LYS A 368 1.82 -4.78 -14.59
C LYS A 368 3.31 -4.53 -14.41
N GLY A 369 3.70 -3.81 -13.36
CA GLY A 369 5.09 -3.55 -13.01
C GLY A 369 5.81 -4.82 -12.61
N LYS A 370 5.21 -5.64 -11.73
CA LYS A 370 5.74 -6.94 -11.29
C LYS A 370 5.84 -7.97 -12.41
N LEU A 371 4.91 -7.93 -13.37
CA LEU A 371 4.94 -8.80 -14.56
C LEU A 371 6.03 -8.40 -15.57
N ARG A 372 6.59 -7.19 -15.48
CA ARG A 372 7.63 -6.73 -16.39
C ARG A 372 9.00 -6.96 -15.75
N PRO A 373 9.94 -7.60 -16.46
CA PRO A 373 11.29 -7.74 -15.92
C PRO A 373 11.89 -6.35 -15.67
N PRO A 374 12.62 -6.17 -14.56
CA PRO A 374 13.32 -4.92 -14.32
C PRO A 374 14.30 -4.65 -15.46
N ARG A 375 14.34 -3.40 -15.93
CA ARG A 375 15.29 -3.01 -16.99
C ARG A 375 16.70 -3.05 -16.42
N LYS A 376 17.61 -3.77 -17.07
CA LYS A 376 19.02 -3.88 -16.66
C LYS A 376 19.66 -2.51 -16.38
N SER A 377 19.43 -1.52 -17.23
CA SER A 377 19.94 -0.16 -17.05
C SER A 377 19.43 0.52 -15.79
N THR A 378 18.14 0.36 -15.48
CA THR A 378 17.54 0.91 -14.25
C THR A 378 18.16 0.28 -13.01
N THR A 379 18.30 -1.05 -12.98
CA THR A 379 18.94 -1.75 -11.86
C THR A 379 20.41 -1.34 -11.70
N CYS A 380 21.15 -1.23 -12.80
CA CYS A 380 22.53 -0.75 -12.79
C CYS A 380 22.63 0.67 -12.22
N ASN A 381 21.81 1.61 -12.69
CA ASN A 381 21.81 2.99 -12.19
C ASN A 381 21.41 3.08 -10.71
N LEU A 382 20.47 2.26 -10.25
CA LEU A 382 20.12 2.17 -8.82
C LEU A 382 21.31 1.70 -7.98
N GLU A 383 22.07 0.71 -8.44
CA GLU A 383 23.30 0.28 -7.75
C GLU A 383 24.41 1.32 -7.81
N ARG A 384 24.61 2.00 -8.95
CA ARG A 384 25.59 3.09 -9.04
C ARG A 384 25.28 4.19 -8.03
N ILE A 385 24.01 4.58 -7.88
CA ILE A 385 23.58 5.53 -6.84
C ILE A 385 23.95 5.02 -5.44
N ARG A 386 23.68 3.74 -5.17
CA ARG A 386 23.93 3.11 -3.87
C ARG A 386 25.43 3.05 -3.54
N CYS A 387 26.26 2.63 -4.48
CA CYS A 387 27.72 2.60 -4.34
C CYS A 387 28.27 4.01 -4.12
N SER A 388 27.93 4.99 -4.97
CA SER A 388 28.43 6.36 -4.83
C SER A 388 28.09 7.00 -3.49
N LEU A 389 26.86 6.79 -2.99
CA LEU A 389 26.47 7.29 -1.67
C LEU A 389 27.11 6.49 -0.52
N GLY A 390 27.37 5.20 -0.75
CA GLY A 390 28.14 4.33 0.13
C GLY A 390 29.58 4.80 0.30
N ASP A 391 30.25 5.13 -0.81
CA ASP A 391 31.63 5.59 -0.80
C ASP A 391 31.76 6.96 -0.15
N GLU A 392 30.93 7.92 -0.56
CA GLU A 392 31.00 9.31 -0.12
C GLU A 392 30.43 9.54 1.29
N PHE A 393 29.25 8.98 1.60
CA PHE A 393 28.50 9.27 2.83
C PHE A 393 28.37 8.10 3.79
N LYS A 394 28.96 6.93 3.46
CA LYS A 394 28.81 5.67 4.22
C LYS A 394 27.34 5.31 4.45
N PHE A 395 26.52 5.49 3.42
CA PHE A 395 25.08 5.30 3.46
C PHE A 395 24.57 4.59 2.18
N TYR A 396 23.89 3.46 2.36
CA TYR A 396 23.40 2.61 1.26
C TYR A 396 21.87 2.63 1.20
N PRO A 397 21.23 3.51 0.41
CA PRO A 397 19.77 3.63 0.37
C PRO A 397 19.08 2.42 -0.28
N SER A 398 17.86 2.10 0.17
CA SER A 398 16.98 1.19 -0.58
C SER A 398 16.46 1.84 -1.88
N ASP A 399 16.03 1.03 -2.85
CA ASP A 399 15.42 1.51 -4.11
C ASP A 399 14.24 2.46 -3.83
N SER A 400 13.41 2.09 -2.84
CA SER A 400 12.27 2.91 -2.44
C SER A 400 12.69 4.29 -1.92
N ALA A 401 13.83 4.38 -1.23
CA ALA A 401 14.38 5.63 -0.74
C ALA A 401 14.90 6.49 -1.90
N ILE A 402 15.57 5.89 -2.89
CA ILE A 402 16.04 6.56 -4.12
C ILE A 402 14.86 7.14 -4.91
N TRP A 403 13.82 6.35 -5.19
CA TRP A 403 12.65 6.82 -5.91
C TRP A 403 11.83 7.87 -5.14
N ARG A 404 11.86 7.81 -3.80
CA ARG A 404 11.20 8.80 -2.95
C ARG A 404 11.98 10.12 -2.93
N SER A 405 13.30 10.09 -2.88
CA SER A 405 14.13 11.29 -2.81
C SER A 405 14.08 12.11 -4.10
N MET A 406 14.00 11.46 -5.26
CA MET A 406 13.78 12.14 -6.55
C MET A 406 12.46 12.91 -6.60
N ARG A 407 11.51 12.62 -5.71
CA ARG A 407 10.23 13.33 -5.60
C ARG A 407 10.25 14.44 -4.55
N CYS A 408 11.41 14.74 -3.96
CA CYS A 408 11.53 15.76 -2.91
C CYS A 408 11.07 17.13 -3.39
N THR A 409 10.53 17.93 -2.46
CA THR A 409 9.98 19.25 -2.78
C THR A 409 11.05 20.27 -3.18
N ASP A 410 12.32 19.98 -2.92
CA ASP A 410 13.46 20.87 -3.22
C ASP A 410 13.83 20.88 -4.69
N ILE A 411 13.53 19.81 -5.41
CA ILE A 411 13.74 19.71 -6.86
C ILE A 411 12.46 20.15 -7.58
N ASN A 412 12.56 20.96 -8.63
CA ASN A 412 11.39 21.37 -9.42
C ASN A 412 10.81 20.19 -10.23
N ARG A 413 9.52 20.24 -10.61
CA ARG A 413 8.84 19.11 -11.28
C ARG A 413 9.50 18.66 -12.58
N LEU A 414 10.02 19.57 -13.40
CA LEU A 414 10.68 19.24 -14.67
C LEU A 414 11.98 18.47 -14.41
N THR A 415 12.78 18.92 -13.45
CA THR A 415 14.03 18.25 -13.03
C THR A 415 13.77 16.90 -12.39
N ARG A 416 12.66 16.71 -11.65
CA ARG A 416 12.28 15.37 -11.14
C ARG A 416 12.02 14.39 -12.28
N ASN A 417 11.29 14.84 -13.31
CA ASN A 417 11.02 14.02 -14.49
C ASN A 417 12.32 13.72 -15.25
N PHE A 418 13.22 14.69 -15.36
CA PHE A 418 14.54 14.51 -15.97
C PHE A 418 15.36 13.45 -15.23
N LEU A 419 15.53 13.57 -13.91
CA LEU A 419 16.27 12.57 -13.11
C LEU A 419 15.67 11.17 -13.24
N TRP A 420 14.34 11.05 -13.17
CA TRP A 420 13.65 9.78 -13.36
C TRP A 420 13.95 9.18 -14.75
N LYS A 421 13.92 10.01 -15.81
CA LYS A 421 14.25 9.59 -17.16
C LYS A 421 15.71 9.19 -17.35
N CYS A 422 16.64 9.83 -16.63
CA CYS A 422 18.07 9.48 -16.62
C CYS A 422 18.28 8.09 -16.00
N VAL A 423 17.68 7.80 -14.84
CA VAL A 423 17.81 6.49 -14.18
C VAL A 423 17.28 5.36 -15.06
N HIS A 424 16.18 5.62 -15.77
CA HIS A 424 15.60 4.65 -16.71
C HIS A 424 16.23 4.62 -18.10
N GLU A 425 17.21 5.48 -18.39
CA GLU A 425 17.83 5.64 -19.71
C GLU A 425 16.81 5.79 -20.85
N THR A 426 15.87 6.71 -20.67
CA THR A 426 14.77 6.93 -21.64
C THR A 426 15.01 8.09 -22.60
N PHE A 427 16.16 8.75 -22.50
CA PHE A 427 16.54 9.81 -23.43
C PHE A 427 17.09 9.21 -24.73
N HIS A 428 16.80 9.87 -25.85
CA HIS A 428 17.35 9.53 -27.15
C HIS A 428 18.78 10.13 -27.26
N VAL A 429 19.76 9.37 -26.80
CA VAL A 429 21.19 9.71 -26.83
C VAL A 429 22.01 8.47 -27.20
N GLY A 430 23.21 8.65 -27.74
CA GLY A 430 24.14 7.56 -28.03
C GLY A 430 23.56 6.52 -28.97
N LEU A 431 23.68 5.25 -28.57
CA LEU A 431 23.23 4.04 -29.29
C LEU A 431 21.76 4.04 -29.74
N PHE A 432 20.93 4.95 -29.22
CA PHE A 432 19.59 5.13 -29.75
C PHE A 432 19.62 5.60 -31.22
N TRP A 433 20.49 6.56 -31.54
CA TRP A 433 20.55 7.21 -32.85
C TRP A 433 21.16 6.31 -33.92
N ASP A 434 22.03 5.38 -33.55
CA ASP A 434 22.61 4.36 -34.46
C ASP A 434 21.54 3.46 -35.12
N LYS A 435 20.33 3.42 -34.54
CA LYS A 435 19.20 2.65 -35.04
C LYS A 435 18.26 3.46 -35.93
N VAL A 436 18.52 4.75 -36.10
CA VAL A 436 17.66 5.68 -36.83
C VAL A 436 18.39 6.13 -38.10
N ASN A 437 17.95 5.59 -39.23
CA ASN A 437 18.54 5.89 -40.55
C ASN A 437 18.67 7.40 -40.79
N ASN A 438 19.87 7.84 -41.18
CA ASN A 438 20.27 9.23 -41.46
C ASN A 438 20.48 10.14 -40.24
N PHE A 439 20.33 9.61 -39.01
CA PHE A 439 20.50 10.37 -37.77
C PHE A 439 21.63 9.82 -36.88
N GLU A 440 22.44 8.89 -37.38
CA GLU A 440 23.50 8.19 -36.64
C GLU A 440 24.57 9.15 -36.14
N HIS A 441 24.79 10.27 -36.83
CA HIS A 441 25.72 11.33 -36.41
C HIS A 441 25.35 11.99 -35.08
N PHE A 442 24.12 11.82 -34.58
CA PHE A 442 23.70 12.24 -33.24
C PHE A 442 24.05 11.24 -32.12
N GLY A 443 24.54 10.05 -32.49
CA GLY A 443 25.01 9.03 -31.54
C GLY A 443 26.36 9.37 -30.91
N GLU A 444 27.17 10.20 -31.58
CA GLU A 444 28.48 10.61 -31.09
C GLU A 444 28.53 12.09 -30.70
N CYS A 445 29.31 12.40 -29.68
CA CYS A 445 29.56 13.78 -29.29
C CYS A 445 30.44 14.47 -30.33
N SER A 446 29.96 15.56 -30.94
CA SER A 446 30.71 16.30 -31.97
C SER A 446 32.02 16.93 -31.49
N LEU A 447 32.15 17.19 -30.18
CA LEU A 447 33.36 17.75 -29.57
C LEU A 447 34.37 16.69 -29.15
N CYS A 448 33.88 15.56 -28.61
CA CYS A 448 34.73 14.56 -27.98
C CYS A 448 34.97 13.32 -28.84
N ARG A 449 34.16 13.11 -29.88
CA ARG A 449 34.24 11.93 -30.79
C ARG A 449 34.14 10.59 -30.05
N VAL A 450 33.28 10.56 -29.03
CA VAL A 450 32.95 9.35 -28.26
C VAL A 450 31.42 9.16 -28.26
N PRO A 451 30.93 7.92 -28.01
CA PRO A 451 29.51 7.66 -27.86
C PRO A 451 28.88 8.58 -26.82
N GLU A 452 27.84 9.32 -27.21
CA GLU A 452 27.26 10.35 -26.36
C GLU A 452 26.26 9.75 -25.36
N THR A 453 26.72 9.43 -24.16
CA THR A 453 25.86 8.98 -23.05
C THR A 453 25.38 10.14 -22.20
N MET A 454 24.34 9.93 -21.38
CA MET A 454 23.92 10.97 -20.43
C MET A 454 24.99 11.29 -19.39
N GLU A 455 25.80 10.31 -19.01
CA GLU A 455 26.95 10.50 -18.14
C GLU A 455 28.00 11.38 -18.80
N HIS A 456 28.36 11.08 -20.05
CA HIS A 456 29.29 11.90 -20.83
C HIS A 456 28.80 13.35 -20.95
N ILE A 457 27.53 13.56 -21.32
CA ILE A 457 26.97 14.92 -21.48
C ILE A 457 27.08 15.74 -20.20
N LEU A 458 26.86 15.11 -19.05
CA LEU A 458 26.76 15.80 -17.77
C LEU A 458 28.09 15.91 -17.03
N LEU A 459 29.06 15.03 -17.26
CA LEU A 459 30.33 14.99 -16.54
C LEU A 459 31.54 15.10 -17.46
N ASP A 460 31.63 14.24 -18.48
CA ASP A 460 32.90 14.01 -19.20
C ASP A 460 33.06 14.85 -20.49
N CYS A 461 32.01 15.56 -20.93
CA CYS A 461 32.02 16.28 -22.19
C CYS A 461 32.91 17.53 -22.12
N ASN A 462 33.82 17.68 -23.10
CA ASN A 462 34.74 18.81 -23.28
C ASN A 462 34.05 20.13 -23.67
N SER A 463 32.74 20.24 -23.48
CA SER A 463 32.01 21.47 -23.74
C SER A 463 32.42 22.54 -22.74
N PRO A 464 32.80 23.76 -23.17
CA PRO A 464 33.11 24.85 -22.26
C PRO A 464 31.99 25.15 -21.26
N SER A 465 30.73 24.95 -21.67
CA SER A 465 29.56 25.15 -20.82
C SER A 465 29.49 24.15 -19.66
N VAL A 466 29.88 22.89 -19.88
CA VAL A 466 29.88 21.84 -18.84
C VAL A 466 30.88 22.20 -17.75
N HIS A 467 32.13 22.48 -18.13
CA HIS A 467 33.17 22.88 -17.20
C HIS A 467 32.82 24.17 -16.46
N THR A 468 32.33 25.19 -17.18
CA THR A 468 31.93 26.47 -16.57
C THR A 468 30.85 26.26 -15.52
N ILE A 469 29.82 25.47 -15.82
CA ILE A 469 28.71 25.24 -14.88
C ILE A 469 29.18 24.52 -13.61
N TRP A 470 30.00 23.47 -13.74
CA TRP A 470 30.50 22.75 -12.56
C TRP A 470 31.48 23.58 -11.73
N GLN A 471 32.34 24.38 -12.38
CA GLN A 471 33.21 25.33 -11.68
C GLN A 471 32.41 26.37 -10.90
N LEU A 472 31.30 26.89 -11.47
CA LEU A 472 30.43 27.84 -10.77
C LEU A 472 29.71 27.18 -9.58
N ALA A 473 29.28 25.92 -9.75
CA ALA A 473 28.65 25.12 -8.69
C ALA A 473 29.60 24.83 -7.53
N GLU A 474 30.85 24.47 -7.82
CA GLU A 474 31.88 24.26 -6.81
C GLU A 474 32.29 25.59 -6.15
N PHE A 475 32.47 26.65 -6.94
CA PHE A 475 32.83 27.97 -6.43
C PHE A 475 31.79 28.52 -5.46
N ILE A 476 30.49 28.34 -5.75
CA ILE A 476 29.46 28.84 -4.86
C ILE A 476 29.36 28.00 -3.59
N TRP A 477 29.63 26.71 -3.69
CA TRP A 477 29.74 25.83 -2.54
C TRP A 477 30.91 26.26 -1.64
N SER A 478 32.05 26.60 -2.26
CA SER A 478 33.29 26.97 -1.57
C SER A 478 33.19 28.27 -0.77
N GLN A 479 32.19 29.12 -1.04
CA GLN A 479 31.93 30.33 -0.24
C GLN A 479 31.58 29.98 1.22
N ARG A 480 31.03 28.79 1.47
CA ARG A 480 30.56 28.39 2.80
C ARG A 480 31.12 27.06 3.29
N TYR A 481 31.47 26.16 2.39
CA TYR A 481 31.82 24.77 2.71
C TYR A 481 33.08 24.35 1.97
N ARG A 482 33.90 23.47 2.56
CA ARG A 482 35.18 23.03 1.96
C ARG A 482 35.16 21.60 1.43
N ASP A 483 34.06 20.90 1.64
CA ASP A 483 33.86 19.47 1.34
C ASP A 483 32.99 19.30 0.09
N TRP A 484 33.45 19.83 -1.04
CA TRP A 484 32.82 19.53 -2.32
C TRP A 484 33.15 18.07 -2.71
N PRO A 485 32.14 17.21 -2.92
CA PRO A 485 32.39 15.81 -3.24
C PRO A 485 32.83 15.64 -4.69
N SER A 486 33.59 14.59 -4.97
CA SER A 486 33.90 14.20 -6.34
C SER A 486 32.61 13.75 -7.04
N LEU A 487 32.21 14.50 -8.07
CA LEU A 487 30.99 14.20 -8.81
C LEU A 487 31.20 12.98 -9.70
N ASN A 488 30.28 12.03 -9.57
CA ASN A 488 30.18 10.86 -10.44
C ASN A 488 28.70 10.60 -10.76
N TRP A 489 28.42 9.74 -11.72
CA TRP A 489 27.06 9.51 -12.20
C TRP A 489 26.07 9.09 -11.10
N GLY A 490 26.47 8.17 -10.21
CA GLY A 490 25.64 7.73 -9.11
C GLY A 490 25.31 8.85 -8.13
N LEU A 491 26.27 9.72 -7.81
CA LEU A 491 26.05 10.88 -6.94
C LEU A 491 25.14 11.92 -7.60
N LEU A 492 25.27 12.15 -8.91
CA LEU A 492 24.40 13.07 -9.65
C LEU A 492 22.94 12.60 -9.60
N LEU A 493 22.68 11.32 -9.93
CA LEU A 493 21.33 10.76 -9.86
C LEU A 493 20.79 10.68 -8.42
N GLY A 494 21.69 10.47 -7.45
CA GLY A 494 21.41 10.37 -6.02
C GLY A 494 21.51 11.69 -5.25
N CYS A 495 21.65 12.85 -5.89
CA CYS A 495 22.09 14.09 -5.22
C CYS A 495 21.15 14.52 -4.07
N SER A 496 19.86 14.20 -4.19
CA SER A 496 18.83 14.44 -3.17
C SER A 496 18.98 13.62 -1.87
N LEU A 497 19.89 12.65 -1.85
CA LEU A 497 20.19 11.78 -0.71
C LEU A 497 21.52 12.11 -0.03
N SER A 498 22.23 13.16 -0.46
CA SER A 498 23.48 13.59 0.17
C SER A 498 23.30 13.77 1.68
N LYS A 499 24.28 13.31 2.48
CA LYS A 499 24.25 13.36 3.95
C LYS A 499 25.54 13.97 4.51
N PHE A 500 25.72 15.27 4.30
CA PHE A 500 26.70 16.06 5.02
C PHE A 500 26.33 16.11 6.52
N LYS A 501 27.29 15.74 7.37
CA LYS A 501 27.13 15.67 8.83
C LYS A 501 27.96 16.77 9.49
N SER A 502 27.50 17.24 10.65
CA SER A 502 28.32 18.07 11.54
C SER A 502 29.35 17.22 12.27
N ASN A 503 30.28 17.88 12.96
CA ASN A 503 31.29 17.22 13.81
C ASN A 503 30.66 16.31 14.89
N ARG A 504 29.37 16.54 15.23
CA ARG A 504 28.59 15.73 16.17
C ARG A 504 27.81 14.59 15.49
N GLY A 505 28.07 14.32 14.21
CA GLY A 505 27.43 13.27 13.41
C GLY A 505 25.99 13.57 12.94
N LYS A 506 25.42 14.74 13.26
CA LYS A 506 24.05 15.10 12.87
C LYS A 506 24.00 15.66 11.44
N ALA A 507 23.02 15.25 10.65
CA ALA A 507 22.84 15.74 9.28
C ALA A 507 22.53 17.25 9.26
N ILE A 508 23.24 18.00 8.41
CA ILE A 508 23.07 19.46 8.25
C ILE A 508 22.04 19.70 7.15
N ARG A 509 20.80 20.00 7.55
CA ARG A 509 19.65 20.09 6.62
C ARG A 509 19.85 21.15 5.53
N GLY A 510 20.21 22.38 5.89
CA GLY A 510 20.46 23.46 4.92
C GLY A 510 21.54 23.11 3.90
N LYS A 511 22.63 22.49 4.35
CA LYS A 511 23.75 22.05 3.51
C LYS A 511 23.36 20.97 2.50
N ASN A 512 22.70 19.89 2.94
CA ASN A 512 22.19 18.83 2.06
C ASN A 512 21.22 19.38 1.00
N ARG A 513 20.36 20.30 1.43
CA ARG A 513 19.39 20.94 0.56
C ARG A 513 20.06 21.84 -0.48
N PHE A 514 21.05 22.63 -0.07
CA PHE A 514 21.80 23.50 -0.96
C PHE A 514 22.53 22.69 -2.04
N PHE A 515 23.20 21.60 -1.65
CA PHE A 515 23.84 20.66 -2.59
C PHE A 515 22.84 20.10 -3.59
N THR A 516 21.69 19.61 -3.10
CA THR A 516 20.61 19.07 -3.94
C THR A 516 20.16 20.10 -4.98
N ILE A 517 19.95 21.36 -4.59
CA ILE A 517 19.49 22.42 -5.48
C ILE A 517 20.55 22.74 -6.54
N ILE A 518 21.80 22.95 -6.14
CA ILE A 518 22.89 23.30 -7.06
C ILE A 518 23.10 22.19 -8.09
N VAL A 519 23.28 20.96 -7.64
CA VAL A 519 23.59 19.82 -8.52
C VAL A 519 22.43 19.56 -9.48
N SER A 520 21.21 19.44 -8.98
CA SER A 520 20.06 19.15 -9.84
C SER A 520 19.74 20.26 -10.84
N SER A 521 19.93 21.53 -10.45
CA SER A 521 19.76 22.68 -11.35
C SER A 521 20.85 22.74 -12.42
N SER A 522 22.09 22.46 -12.04
CA SER A 522 23.25 22.42 -12.95
C SER A 522 23.09 21.32 -13.99
N MET A 523 22.71 20.10 -13.58
CA MET A 523 22.45 18.99 -14.50
C MET A 523 21.37 19.33 -15.54
N GLN A 524 20.25 19.90 -15.10
CA GLN A 524 19.15 20.27 -15.99
C GLN A 524 19.60 21.32 -17.00
N LEU A 525 20.38 22.32 -16.56
CA LEU A 525 20.88 23.36 -17.44
C LEU A 525 21.87 22.80 -18.46
N ILE A 526 22.83 21.97 -18.04
CA ILE A 526 23.79 21.34 -18.96
C ILE A 526 23.06 20.56 -20.06
N TRP A 527 22.06 19.75 -19.69
CA TRP A 527 21.23 19.02 -20.66
C TRP A 527 20.52 19.96 -21.63
N THR A 528 19.99 21.08 -21.13
CA THR A 528 19.31 22.09 -21.95
C THR A 528 20.27 22.72 -22.95
N LEU A 529 21.45 23.17 -22.50
CA LEU A 529 22.47 23.76 -23.36
C LEU A 529 23.00 22.75 -24.39
N ARG A 530 23.15 21.47 -24.01
CA ARG A 530 23.50 20.42 -24.98
C ARG A 530 22.45 20.29 -26.08
N ASN A 531 21.16 20.30 -25.73
CA ASN A 531 20.11 20.19 -26.73
C ASN A 531 20.05 21.39 -27.66
N GLU A 532 20.19 22.62 -27.14
CA GLU A 532 20.28 23.83 -27.97
C GLU A 532 21.49 23.75 -28.93
N ARG A 533 22.64 23.30 -28.44
CA ARG A 533 23.85 23.13 -29.26
C ARG A 533 23.65 22.09 -30.36
N VAL A 534 23.15 20.90 -30.02
CA VAL A 534 23.11 19.74 -30.92
C VAL A 534 21.90 19.78 -31.85
N LEU A 535 20.71 20.10 -31.33
CA LEU A 535 19.46 20.05 -32.08
C LEU A 535 19.09 21.40 -32.72
N GLU A 536 19.36 22.50 -32.02
CA GLU A 536 19.04 23.85 -32.54
C GLU A 536 20.23 24.55 -33.19
N ARG A 537 21.43 23.94 -33.14
CA ARG A 537 22.70 24.51 -33.66
C ARG A 537 23.04 25.87 -33.04
N LYS A 538 22.70 26.09 -31.78
CA LYS A 538 22.98 27.31 -31.01
C LYS A 538 24.04 27.05 -29.93
N PRO A 539 25.34 27.16 -30.24
CA PRO A 539 26.38 26.99 -29.24
C PRO A 539 26.35 28.13 -28.22
N THR A 540 26.45 27.79 -26.94
CA THR A 540 26.44 28.74 -25.83
C THR A 540 27.85 29.20 -25.50
N THR A 541 28.06 30.51 -25.37
CA THR A 541 29.34 31.06 -24.89
C THR A 541 29.53 30.82 -23.39
N THR A 542 30.76 30.92 -22.88
CA THR A 542 31.04 30.77 -21.44
C THR A 542 30.33 31.83 -20.59
N THR A 543 30.29 33.07 -21.07
CA THR A 543 29.57 34.19 -20.43
C THR A 543 28.07 33.92 -20.38
N GLU A 544 27.49 33.46 -21.49
CA GLU A 544 26.07 33.12 -21.54
C GLU A 544 25.74 31.93 -20.63
N ALA A 545 26.58 30.89 -20.61
CA ALA A 545 26.42 29.74 -19.72
C ALA A 545 26.45 30.18 -18.24
N ARG A 546 27.38 31.07 -17.87
CA ARG A 546 27.46 31.68 -16.55
C ARG A 546 26.19 32.46 -16.19
N ASN A 547 25.73 33.33 -17.08
CA ASN A 547 24.54 34.16 -16.85
C ASN A 547 23.27 33.30 -16.72
N ARG A 548 23.10 32.30 -17.58
CA ARG A 548 21.98 31.36 -17.50
C ARG A 548 22.04 30.51 -16.22
N TRP A 549 23.22 30.07 -15.80
CA TRP A 549 23.37 29.35 -14.54
C TRP A 549 23.00 30.22 -13.33
N LEU A 550 23.50 31.44 -13.26
CA LEU A 550 23.11 32.41 -12.22
C LEU A 550 21.60 32.67 -12.22
N ALA A 551 20.98 32.80 -13.40
CA ALA A 551 19.54 32.97 -13.52
C ALA A 551 18.76 31.76 -12.97
N VAL A 552 19.19 30.53 -13.27
CA VAL A 552 18.54 29.31 -12.76
C VAL A 552 18.66 29.18 -11.24
N ILE A 553 19.84 29.47 -10.67
CA ILE A 553 20.06 29.43 -9.23
C ILE A 553 19.27 30.53 -8.51
N ASN A 554 19.25 31.75 -9.05
CA ASN A 554 18.43 32.84 -8.52
C ASN A 554 16.94 32.52 -8.59
N ALA A 555 16.47 31.90 -9.68
CA ALA A 555 15.09 31.43 -9.76
C ALA A 555 14.76 30.39 -8.68
N ALA A 556 15.71 29.54 -8.28
CA ALA A 556 15.54 28.62 -7.16
C ALA A 556 15.41 29.35 -5.82
N LEU A 557 16.28 30.33 -5.56
CA LEU A 557 16.20 31.22 -4.40
C LEU A 557 14.84 31.94 -4.34
N THR A 558 14.41 32.56 -5.44
CA THR A 558 13.13 33.28 -5.52
C THR A 558 11.95 32.36 -5.20
N ARG A 559 11.94 31.14 -5.75
CA ARG A 559 10.89 30.15 -5.42
C ARG A 559 10.87 29.83 -3.93
N ASP A 560 12.02 29.66 -3.30
CA ASP A 560 12.10 29.39 -1.87
C ASP A 560 11.59 30.55 -1.02
N ARG A 561 11.95 31.77 -1.38
CA ARG A 561 11.46 33.00 -0.73
C ARG A 561 9.94 33.11 -0.81
N ILE A 562 9.37 32.88 -2.00
CA ILE A 562 7.91 32.87 -2.20
C ILE A 562 7.27 31.80 -1.32
N LEU A 563 7.79 30.57 -1.34
CA LEU A 563 7.23 29.45 -0.60
C LEU A 563 7.41 29.59 0.92
N ALA A 564 8.35 30.41 1.40
CA ALA A 564 8.52 30.71 2.82
C ALA A 564 7.44 31.66 3.39
N ASN A 565 6.59 32.24 2.54
CA ASN A 565 5.51 33.13 2.97
C ASN A 565 4.38 32.35 3.65
N LYS A 566 4.37 32.36 4.99
CA LYS A 566 3.36 31.71 5.82
C LYS A 566 1.96 32.31 5.65
N ALA A 567 1.85 33.62 5.42
CA ALA A 567 0.56 34.28 5.22
C ALA A 567 -0.12 33.78 3.93
N ARG A 568 0.66 33.53 2.87
CA ARG A 568 0.13 33.07 1.57
C ARG A 568 -0.11 31.56 1.51
N PHE A 569 0.74 30.75 2.15
CA PHE A 569 0.75 29.29 1.96
C PHE A 569 0.38 28.49 3.22
N GLY A 570 0.18 29.14 4.37
CA GLY A 570 -0.24 28.50 5.62
C GLY A 570 0.62 27.28 5.97
N LYS A 571 -0.03 26.12 6.16
CA LYS A 571 0.65 24.85 6.47
C LYS A 571 1.54 24.30 5.34
N PHE A 572 1.39 24.80 4.12
CA PHE A 572 2.20 24.41 2.97
C PHE A 572 3.41 25.32 2.75
N SER A 573 3.62 26.34 3.60
CA SER A 573 4.78 27.20 3.51
C SER A 573 6.06 26.44 3.89
N ARG A 574 7.16 26.75 3.21
CA ARG A 574 8.49 26.30 3.63
C ARG A 574 8.85 26.93 4.98
N ASN A 575 9.60 26.18 5.77
CA ASN A 575 10.14 26.68 7.02
C ASN A 575 11.18 27.78 6.73
N LYS A 576 10.94 28.99 7.21
CA LYS A 576 11.84 30.15 7.03
C LYS A 576 13.28 29.85 7.44
N ARG A 577 13.48 29.24 8.62
CA ARG A 577 14.80 28.88 9.14
C ARG A 577 15.55 27.97 8.17
N LEU A 578 14.87 27.00 7.55
CA LEU A 578 15.49 26.12 6.56
C LEU A 578 15.93 26.89 5.31
N VAL A 579 15.16 27.88 4.87
CA VAL A 579 15.51 28.72 3.71
C VAL A 579 16.75 29.56 4.02
N LEU A 580 16.79 30.22 5.18
CA LEU A 580 17.96 30.96 5.66
C LEU A 580 19.17 30.03 5.77
N GLU A 581 19.04 28.88 6.44
CA GLU A 581 20.11 27.88 6.56
C GLU A 581 20.61 27.36 5.20
N THR A 582 19.80 27.39 4.15
CA THR A 582 20.19 26.94 2.80
C THR A 582 21.02 27.99 2.08
N TRP A 583 20.60 29.26 2.11
CA TRP A 583 21.09 30.30 1.20
C TRP A 583 21.98 31.35 1.87
N SER A 584 21.98 31.47 3.19
CA SER A 584 22.92 32.37 3.88
C SER A 584 24.36 31.92 3.69
N GLY A 585 25.26 32.88 3.54
CA GLY A 585 26.68 32.74 3.22
C GLY A 585 26.99 32.70 1.72
N VAL A 586 26.00 32.80 0.84
CA VAL A 586 26.18 32.77 -0.63
C VAL A 586 25.46 33.89 -1.36
N LEU A 587 24.92 34.87 -0.63
CA LEU A 587 24.19 36.00 -1.21
C LEU A 587 25.12 37.12 -1.62
N HIS A 588 24.74 37.84 -2.67
CA HIS A 588 25.43 39.04 -3.10
C HIS A 588 25.23 40.14 -2.06
N ASN A 589 26.34 40.75 -1.61
CA ASN A 589 26.35 41.82 -0.60
C ASN A 589 25.54 41.47 0.66
N GLU A 590 25.71 40.24 1.15
CA GLU A 590 24.97 39.72 2.31
C GLU A 590 25.16 40.56 3.58
N GLU A 591 26.30 41.21 3.75
CA GLU A 591 26.58 42.14 4.86
C GLU A 591 25.59 43.31 4.95
N ALA A 592 24.99 43.70 3.83
CA ALA A 592 23.97 44.76 3.78
C ALA A 592 22.55 44.24 3.98
N LEU A 593 22.35 42.92 4.11
CA LEU A 593 21.05 42.29 4.27
C LEU A 593 20.75 42.04 5.76
N PRO A 594 19.48 42.14 6.18
CA PRO A 594 19.09 41.75 7.53
C PRO A 594 19.22 40.23 7.73
N GLU A 595 19.32 39.78 8.98
CA GLU A 595 19.38 38.33 9.30
C GLU A 595 18.21 37.54 8.70
N ASP A 596 16.97 38.09 8.73
CA ASP A 596 15.82 37.58 7.97
C ASP A 596 15.64 38.36 6.66
N TRP A 597 16.47 38.05 5.67
CA TRP A 597 16.43 38.67 4.33
C TRP A 597 15.30 38.16 3.43
N ILE A 598 14.46 37.21 3.86
CA ILE A 598 13.46 36.56 2.99
C ILE A 598 12.54 37.58 2.30
N CYS A 599 12.13 38.62 3.03
CA CYS A 599 11.26 39.68 2.53
C CYS A 599 12.02 40.92 2.02
N ALA A 600 13.36 40.94 2.09
CA ALA A 600 14.16 42.07 1.62
C ALA A 600 14.10 42.23 0.09
N LYS A 601 14.23 43.45 -0.40
CA LYS A 601 14.35 43.71 -1.85
C LYS A 601 15.74 43.29 -2.33
N GLU A 602 15.86 42.96 -3.62
CA GLU A 602 17.15 42.74 -4.31
C GLU A 602 18.05 41.62 -3.76
N VAL A 603 17.48 40.63 -3.08
CA VAL A 603 18.27 39.46 -2.64
C VAL A 603 18.54 38.52 -3.81
N LEU A 604 19.81 38.46 -4.19
CA LEU A 604 20.33 37.61 -5.26
C LEU A 604 21.51 36.78 -4.76
N VAL A 605 21.65 35.60 -5.32
CA VAL A 605 22.86 34.81 -5.31
C VAL A 605 23.84 35.43 -6.31
N GLY A 606 25.05 35.77 -5.85
CA GLY A 606 26.07 36.42 -6.67
C GLY A 606 27.43 35.75 -6.54
N ILE A 607 28.15 35.69 -7.66
CA ILE A 607 29.53 35.22 -7.74
C ILE A 607 30.40 36.47 -7.89
N ARG A 608 31.01 36.93 -6.79
CA ARG A 608 32.04 37.99 -6.86
C ARG A 608 33.21 37.47 -7.71
N PRO A 609 33.76 38.25 -8.65
CA PRO A 609 35.07 37.92 -9.23
C PRO A 609 36.07 37.78 -8.08
N ALA A 610 36.93 36.76 -8.12
CA ALA A 610 38.06 36.69 -7.19
C ALA A 610 38.78 38.05 -7.24
N ALA A 611 38.97 38.67 -6.08
CA ALA A 611 39.67 39.94 -6.00
C ALA A 611 40.99 39.79 -6.76
N ARG A 612 41.18 40.58 -7.83
CA ARG A 612 42.53 40.85 -8.31
C ARG A 612 43.25 41.38 -7.08
N ASN A 613 44.27 40.68 -6.61
CA ASN A 613 45.27 41.28 -5.75
C ASN A 613 45.71 42.53 -6.50
N ASN A 614 45.27 43.70 -6.04
CA ASN A 614 45.85 44.95 -6.48
C ASN A 614 47.29 44.88 -5.99
N GLY A 615 48.18 44.52 -6.91
CA GLY A 615 49.60 44.74 -6.74
C GLY A 615 49.78 46.21 -6.38
N VAL A 616 50.53 46.44 -5.31
CA VAL A 616 51.00 47.77 -4.95
C VAL A 616 51.80 48.30 -6.15
N GLY A 617 51.38 49.45 -6.66
CA GLY A 617 52.00 50.18 -7.77
C GLY A 617 51.36 51.54 -7.89
#